data_AF-A0A535A8D6-F1
#
_entry.id   AF-A0A535A8D6-F1
#
_cell.length_a   1.000
_cell.length_b   1.000
_cell.length_c   1.000
_cell.angle_alpha   90.00
_cell.angle_beta   90.00
_cell.angle_gamma   90.00
#
_symmetry.space_group_name_H-M   'P 1'
#
loop_
_entity.id
_entity.type
_entity.pdbx_description
1 polymer ?
#
loop_
_entity_poly.entity_id
_entity_poly.type
_entity_poly.pdbx_seq_one_letter_code
_entity_poly.pdbx_strand_id
1 'polypeptide(L)'
;MSDLSDPSEPTGHAGHNGHDGHEQGDPTEIEIDMDDFDADALNAMVGGGLFEGPVQAQEAGPDEHAGHEHSHEGGEHDHKHADPFDEDQHRELAVGLFNQVWELLRTPNRSPFQDDQMVHAAHASRWHWGQVRQGSGPQQLAVGEWQCSRVYAVLGRGEPAMHHARSSLAICQESGLGDWVLAAAYEALARAAWVTGDRQGFGIWLERAQAATAAIANPQDRTVIEQDLAGLGR
;
A
#
# COMPACT_ATOMS: atom_id res chain seq x y z
N MET A 1 9.71 1.77 -86.64
CA MET A 1 8.75 1.04 -87.49
C MET A 1 8.77 -0.42 -87.04
N SER A 2 7.62 -1.09 -87.06
CA SER A 2 7.24 -2.34 -86.35
C SER A 2 6.71 -2.03 -84.94
N ASP A 3 5.41 -2.00 -84.62
CA ASP A 3 4.19 -2.74 -85.04
C ASP A 3 4.00 -4.12 -84.38
N LEU A 4 2.76 -4.33 -83.90
CA LEU A 4 2.04 -5.58 -83.61
C LEU A 4 2.17 -6.28 -82.23
N SER A 5 1.11 -6.10 -81.44
CA SER A 5 0.14 -7.13 -80.99
C SER A 5 0.55 -8.34 -80.11
N ASP A 6 -0.16 -8.42 -78.97
CA ASP A 6 -0.68 -9.57 -78.17
C ASP A 6 -1.04 -10.84 -78.99
N PRO A 7 -1.34 -12.07 -78.45
CA PRO A 7 -1.57 -12.50 -77.06
C PRO A 7 -0.99 -13.89 -76.67
N SER A 8 -1.02 -14.26 -75.37
CA SER A 8 -1.44 -15.61 -74.88
C SER A 8 -1.16 -15.83 -73.37
N GLU A 9 -2.23 -16.07 -72.60
CA GLU A 9 -2.19 -16.98 -71.44
C GLU A 9 -2.33 -18.44 -71.93
N PRO A 10 -1.75 -19.42 -71.21
CA PRO A 10 -2.65 -20.26 -70.40
C PRO A 10 -2.09 -20.75 -69.05
N THR A 11 -2.97 -20.75 -68.05
CA THR A 11 -3.21 -21.71 -66.96
C THR A 11 -2.05 -22.62 -66.48
N GLY A 12 -1.71 -22.52 -65.19
CA GLY A 12 -0.86 -23.51 -64.50
C GLY A 12 -0.86 -23.40 -62.97
N HIS A 13 -1.78 -24.14 -62.34
CA HIS A 13 -1.69 -24.84 -61.04
C HIS A 13 -1.16 -24.13 -59.77
N ALA A 14 -2.11 -23.96 -58.84
CA ALA A 14 -2.09 -24.44 -57.46
C ALA A 14 -0.79 -24.28 -56.64
N GLY A 15 -0.70 -23.15 -55.92
CA GLY A 15 0.11 -23.01 -54.72
C GLY A 15 -0.79 -22.84 -53.51
N HIS A 16 -0.79 -23.85 -52.63
CA HIS A 16 -1.26 -23.78 -51.25
C HIS A 16 -0.70 -22.52 -50.55
N ASN A 17 -1.51 -21.85 -49.74
CA ASN A 17 -1.10 -21.46 -48.39
C ASN A 17 -2.35 -21.15 -47.56
N GLY A 18 -2.53 -21.99 -46.53
CA GLY A 18 -3.50 -21.78 -45.47
C GLY A 18 -3.21 -20.47 -44.76
N HIS A 19 -4.26 -19.70 -44.55
CA HIS A 19 -4.26 -18.55 -43.67
C HIS A 19 -4.60 -19.06 -42.28
N ASP A 20 -3.60 -19.61 -41.59
CA ASP A 20 -3.68 -19.85 -40.15
C ASP A 20 -3.51 -18.48 -39.48
N GLY A 21 -4.64 -17.90 -39.10
CA GLY A 21 -4.70 -16.76 -38.19
C GLY A 21 -4.22 -17.20 -36.81
N HIS A 22 -2.92 -17.18 -36.60
CA HIS A 22 -2.36 -17.03 -35.26
C HIS A 22 -2.43 -15.54 -34.92
N GLU A 23 -3.40 -15.18 -34.09
CA GLU A 23 -3.36 -13.96 -33.29
C GLU A 23 -1.99 -13.93 -32.58
N GLN A 24 -1.10 -13.07 -33.07
CA GLN A 24 0.09 -12.68 -32.32
C GLN A 24 -0.43 -11.74 -31.22
N GLY A 25 -0.49 -12.26 -30.00
CA GLY A 25 -0.70 -11.46 -28.79
C GLY A 25 0.28 -10.28 -28.76
N ASP A 26 -0.22 -9.13 -28.35
CA ASP A 26 0.53 -7.89 -28.19
C ASP A 26 1.72 -8.11 -27.23
N PRO A 27 2.97 -7.82 -27.62
CA PRO A 27 4.15 -8.03 -26.77
C PRO A 27 4.27 -7.04 -25.59
N THR A 28 3.19 -6.33 -25.22
CA THR A 28 3.14 -5.41 -24.07
C THR A 28 2.36 -5.95 -22.86
N GLU A 29 1.80 -7.16 -22.95
CA GLU A 29 1.18 -7.82 -21.80
C GLU A 29 2.24 -8.57 -20.99
N ILE A 30 2.83 -7.87 -20.00
CA ILE A 30 3.49 -8.54 -18.88
C ILE A 30 2.35 -9.14 -18.05
N GLU A 31 2.03 -10.41 -18.29
CA GLU A 31 1.25 -11.21 -17.34
C GLU A 31 2.09 -11.31 -16.06
N ILE A 32 1.81 -10.42 -15.10
CA ILE A 32 2.32 -10.55 -13.74
C ILE A 32 1.52 -11.70 -13.13
N ASP A 33 2.16 -12.85 -13.02
CA ASP A 33 1.59 -14.04 -12.38
C ASP A 33 1.17 -13.66 -10.94
N MET A 34 -0.14 -13.67 -10.70
CA MET A 34 -0.81 -12.98 -9.60
C MET A 34 -0.84 -13.82 -8.32
N ASP A 35 -0.31 -15.05 -8.36
CA ASP A 35 -0.30 -16.03 -7.28
C ASP A 35 1.05 -16.09 -6.51
N ASP A 36 2.05 -15.30 -6.90
CA ASP A 36 3.38 -15.29 -6.25
C ASP A 36 3.53 -14.22 -5.13
N PHE A 37 2.48 -13.43 -4.86
CA PHE A 37 2.51 -12.41 -3.81
C PHE A 37 1.92 -12.94 -2.50
N ASP A 38 2.82 -13.45 -1.66
CA ASP A 38 2.50 -14.09 -0.39
C ASP A 38 2.01 -13.07 0.66
N ALA A 39 0.69 -13.05 0.91
CA ALA A 39 0.10 -12.27 1.99
C ALA A 39 0.64 -12.67 3.38
N ASP A 40 1.13 -13.92 3.53
CA ASP A 40 1.79 -14.38 4.75
C ASP A 40 3.19 -13.79 4.89
N ALA A 41 3.87 -13.43 3.80
CA ALA A 41 5.14 -12.70 3.86
C ALA A 41 4.95 -11.26 4.36
N LEU A 42 3.90 -10.57 3.92
CA LEU A 42 3.52 -9.24 4.43
C LEU A 42 3.06 -9.30 5.90
N ASN A 43 2.30 -10.31 6.28
CA ASN A 43 1.96 -10.55 7.69
C ASN A 43 3.22 -10.88 8.51
N ALA A 44 4.15 -11.68 8.00
CA ALA A 44 5.41 -12.02 8.67
C ALA A 44 6.31 -10.78 8.86
N MET A 45 6.35 -9.86 7.90
CA MET A 45 7.07 -8.58 8.01
C MET A 45 6.56 -7.65 9.11
N VAL A 46 5.24 -7.65 9.34
CA VAL A 46 4.59 -6.79 10.35
C VAL A 46 4.57 -7.48 11.74
N GLY A 47 5.12 -8.69 11.87
CA GLY A 47 5.20 -9.45 13.12
C GLY A 47 3.99 -10.37 13.35
N GLY A 48 3.59 -11.09 12.29
CA GLY A 48 2.36 -11.86 12.21
C GLY A 48 2.20 -13.00 13.22
N GLY A 49 0.97 -13.10 13.71
CA GLY A 49 0.40 -14.26 14.38
C GLY A 49 -0.78 -13.82 15.25
N LEU A 50 -2.02 -13.92 14.73
CA LEU A 50 -3.29 -13.99 15.50
C LEU A 50 -4.51 -13.89 14.56
N PHE A 51 -4.80 -14.96 13.82
CA PHE A 51 -6.15 -15.19 13.29
C PHE A 51 -6.48 -16.68 13.42
N GLU A 52 -6.83 -17.11 14.63
CA GLU A 52 -7.69 -18.29 14.83
C GLU A 52 -8.70 -17.99 15.95
N GLY A 53 -9.96 -17.75 15.58
CA GLY A 53 -11.09 -17.69 16.52
C GLY A 53 -12.32 -16.99 15.95
N PRO A 54 -13.53 -17.59 15.98
CA PRO A 54 -14.75 -16.96 15.47
C PRO A 54 -15.28 -15.90 16.45
N VAL A 55 -15.58 -14.71 15.93
CA VAL A 55 -16.26 -13.63 16.66
C VAL A 55 -17.71 -14.03 16.92
N GLN A 56 -18.09 -14.18 18.19
CA GLN A 56 -19.49 -14.28 18.59
C GLN A 56 -20.04 -12.87 18.85
N ALA A 57 -21.04 -12.48 18.06
CA ALA A 57 -21.81 -11.26 18.28
C ALA A 57 -22.66 -11.38 19.54
N GLN A 58 -22.59 -10.41 20.44
CA GLN A 58 -23.44 -10.33 21.62
C GLN A 58 -24.42 -9.15 21.46
N GLU A 59 -25.72 -9.46 21.49
CA GLU A 59 -26.81 -8.51 21.27
C GLU A 59 -26.96 -7.50 22.42
N ALA A 60 -27.29 -6.26 22.07
CA ALA A 60 -27.56 -5.16 22.99
C ALA A 60 -28.96 -5.26 23.60
N GLY A 61 -29.05 -5.15 24.93
CA GLY A 61 -30.29 -5.01 25.68
C GLY A 61 -30.84 -3.56 25.68
N PRO A 62 -32.12 -3.35 26.00
CA PRO A 62 -32.82 -2.09 25.71
C PRO A 62 -32.56 -0.98 26.73
N ASP A 63 -32.58 0.25 26.20
CA ASP A 63 -32.52 1.56 26.87
C ASP A 63 -33.65 1.79 27.88
N GLU A 64 -33.31 2.26 29.08
CA GLU A 64 -34.23 2.94 29.98
C GLU A 64 -33.63 4.28 30.47
N HIS A 65 -34.10 5.38 29.89
CA HIS A 65 -33.84 6.74 30.35
C HIS A 65 -34.93 7.19 31.33
N ALA A 66 -34.58 7.50 32.59
CA ALA A 66 -35.31 8.48 33.40
C ALA A 66 -34.49 8.98 34.61
N GLY A 67 -34.39 10.31 34.74
CA GLY A 67 -34.17 10.99 36.03
C GLY A 67 -32.82 11.69 36.20
N HIS A 68 -32.70 12.91 35.67
CA HIS A 68 -31.56 13.81 35.92
C HIS A 68 -31.96 14.85 36.96
N GLU A 69 -31.38 14.79 38.16
CA GLU A 69 -31.22 15.93 39.06
C GLU A 69 -29.82 15.85 39.68
N HIS A 70 -28.86 16.60 39.13
CA HIS A 70 -27.53 16.73 39.71
C HIS A 70 -27.29 18.16 40.16
N SER A 71 -27.32 18.36 41.48
CA SER A 71 -26.75 19.52 42.15
C SER A 71 -25.24 19.60 41.81
N HIS A 72 -24.83 20.74 41.26
CA HIS A 72 -23.44 21.05 40.97
C HIS A 72 -22.73 21.44 42.26
N GLU A 73 -22.00 20.51 42.87
CA GLU A 73 -20.89 20.83 43.78
C GLU A 73 -19.59 20.72 42.99
N GLY A 74 -18.86 21.85 42.92
CA GLY A 74 -17.60 21.97 42.20
C GLY A 74 -16.49 21.17 42.88
N GLY A 75 -16.33 19.92 42.44
CA GLY A 75 -15.08 19.18 42.53
C GLY A 75 -14.28 19.40 41.26
N GLU A 76 -13.08 19.96 41.39
CA GLU A 76 -12.09 20.04 40.31
C GLU A 76 -11.59 18.62 40.03
N HIS A 77 -12.37 17.84 39.28
CA HIS A 77 -11.99 16.52 38.84
C HIS A 77 -11.07 16.66 37.62
N ASP A 78 -9.77 16.42 37.81
CA ASP A 78 -8.82 16.12 36.73
C ASP A 78 -9.26 14.81 36.06
N HIS A 79 -10.31 14.87 35.24
CA HIS A 79 -10.77 13.76 34.41
C HIS A 79 -9.79 13.60 33.25
N LYS A 80 -8.60 13.05 33.53
CA LYS A 80 -7.89 12.29 32.51
C LYS A 80 -8.81 11.13 32.14
N HIS A 81 -9.55 11.28 31.05
CA HIS A 81 -10.31 10.19 30.47
C HIS A 81 -9.32 9.04 30.23
N ALA A 82 -9.55 7.91 30.89
CA ALA A 82 -8.78 6.70 30.64
C ALA A 82 -8.90 6.34 29.15
N ASP A 83 -7.82 5.82 28.55
CA ASP A 83 -7.84 5.33 27.18
C ASP A 83 -8.98 4.29 27.07
N PRO A 84 -9.93 4.44 26.14
CA PRO A 84 -11.05 3.50 26.01
C PRO A 84 -10.64 2.13 25.49
N PHE A 85 -9.39 1.96 25.02
CA PHE A 85 -8.87 0.70 24.54
C PHE A 85 -7.72 0.21 25.41
N ASP A 86 -7.63 -1.11 25.57
CA ASP A 86 -6.42 -1.73 26.05
C ASP A 86 -5.37 -1.88 24.93
N GLU A 87 -4.20 -2.36 25.32
CA GLU A 87 -3.04 -2.44 24.44
C GLU A 87 -3.19 -3.50 23.33
N ASP A 88 -3.87 -4.61 23.62
CA ASP A 88 -4.09 -5.66 22.62
C ASP A 88 -5.17 -5.22 21.62
N GLN A 89 -6.22 -4.53 22.09
CA GLN A 89 -7.21 -3.88 21.22
C GLN A 89 -6.57 -2.87 20.28
N HIS A 90 -5.63 -2.05 20.76
CA HIS A 90 -4.87 -1.16 19.89
C HIS A 90 -4.07 -1.90 18.84
N ARG A 91 -3.41 -3.01 19.20
CA ARG A 91 -2.66 -3.82 18.23
C ARG A 91 -3.59 -4.42 17.17
N GLU A 92 -4.71 -5.01 17.58
CA GLU A 92 -5.70 -5.62 16.69
C GLU A 92 -6.29 -4.58 15.72
N LEU A 93 -6.68 -3.41 16.23
CA LEU A 93 -7.18 -2.31 15.41
C LEU A 93 -6.12 -1.80 14.44
N ALA A 94 -4.87 -1.63 14.89
CA ALA A 94 -3.78 -1.18 14.05
C ALA A 94 -3.56 -2.11 12.85
N VAL A 95 -3.46 -3.43 13.10
CA VAL A 95 -3.28 -4.46 12.07
C VAL A 95 -4.49 -4.54 11.15
N GLY A 96 -5.70 -4.60 11.71
CA GLY A 96 -6.93 -4.72 10.93
C GLY A 96 -7.11 -3.55 9.96
N LEU A 97 -6.90 -2.31 10.43
CA LEU A 97 -6.99 -1.11 9.61
C LEU A 97 -5.85 -1.03 8.58
N PHE A 98 -4.63 -1.44 8.95
CA PHE A 98 -3.50 -1.50 8.01
C PHE A 98 -3.81 -2.43 6.83
N ASN A 99 -4.37 -3.60 7.11
CA ASN A 99 -4.74 -4.58 6.09
C ASN A 99 -5.93 -4.09 5.26
N GLN A 100 -6.91 -3.43 5.87
CA GLN A 100 -8.03 -2.82 5.14
C GLN A 100 -7.56 -1.77 4.12
N VAL A 101 -6.54 -0.97 4.44
CA VAL A 101 -5.95 -0.01 3.49
C VAL A 101 -5.39 -0.73 2.27
N TRP A 102 -4.78 -1.90 2.42
CA TRP A 102 -4.27 -2.67 1.29
C TRP A 102 -5.38 -3.21 0.39
N GLU A 103 -6.46 -3.72 0.97
CA GLU A 103 -7.63 -4.14 0.21
C GLU A 103 -8.24 -2.97 -0.58
N LEU A 104 -8.29 -1.78 0.03
CA LEU A 104 -8.71 -0.56 -0.65
C LEU A 104 -7.74 -0.20 -1.78
N LEU A 105 -6.42 -0.19 -1.53
CA LEU A 105 -5.40 0.13 -2.55
C LEU A 105 -5.50 -0.78 -3.78
N ARG A 106 -5.85 -2.05 -3.61
CA ARG A 106 -6.04 -3.04 -4.68
C ARG A 106 -7.41 -2.97 -5.36
N THR A 107 -8.39 -2.33 -4.75
CA THR A 107 -9.74 -2.22 -5.32
C THR A 107 -9.70 -1.37 -6.60
N PRO A 108 -10.09 -1.92 -7.77
CA PRO A 108 -10.18 -1.15 -9.00
C PRO A 108 -11.38 -0.20 -8.97
N ASN A 109 -11.28 0.94 -9.65
CA ASN A 109 -12.36 1.93 -9.77
C ASN A 109 -12.96 2.35 -8.41
N ARG A 110 -12.12 2.59 -7.39
CA ARG A 110 -12.57 3.09 -6.09
C ARG A 110 -13.47 4.32 -6.24
N SER A 111 -14.55 4.33 -5.47
CA SER A 111 -15.39 5.51 -5.29
C SER A 111 -14.67 6.56 -4.43
N PRO A 112 -15.05 7.84 -4.52
CA PRO A 112 -14.52 8.89 -3.64
C PRO A 112 -14.69 8.56 -2.15
N PHE A 113 -15.79 7.89 -1.79
CA PHE A 113 -16.02 7.43 -0.42
C PHE A 113 -15.01 6.36 0.03
N GLN A 114 -14.60 5.45 -0.86
CA GLN A 114 -13.55 4.48 -0.58
C GLN A 114 -12.16 5.14 -0.48
N ASP A 115 -11.90 6.17 -1.28
CA ASP A 115 -10.67 6.96 -1.16
C ASP A 115 -10.59 7.68 0.20
N ASP A 116 -11.69 8.25 0.68
CA ASP A 116 -11.74 8.88 2.01
C ASP A 116 -11.58 7.83 3.13
N GLN A 117 -12.24 6.67 3.03
CA GLN A 117 -12.03 5.57 3.97
C GLN A 117 -10.58 5.11 4.03
N MET A 118 -9.89 5.06 2.88
CA MET A 118 -8.48 4.68 2.82
C MET A 118 -7.59 5.65 3.61
N VAL A 119 -7.86 6.96 3.51
CA VAL A 119 -7.17 7.98 4.33
C VAL A 119 -7.47 7.78 5.81
N HIS A 120 -8.74 7.61 6.19
CA HIS A 120 -9.12 7.44 7.59
C HIS A 120 -8.51 6.17 8.21
N ALA A 121 -8.56 5.04 7.50
CA ALA A 121 -8.02 3.78 7.98
C ALA A 121 -6.49 3.84 8.14
N ALA A 122 -5.75 4.46 7.21
CA ALA A 122 -4.30 4.60 7.32
C ALA A 122 -3.88 5.42 8.54
N HIS A 123 -4.53 6.57 8.77
CA HIS A 123 -4.26 7.41 9.93
C HIS A 123 -4.66 6.74 11.24
N ALA A 124 -5.81 6.07 11.28
CA ALA A 124 -6.25 5.34 12.46
C ALA A 124 -5.31 4.17 12.79
N SER A 125 -4.86 3.42 11.79
CA SER A 125 -3.86 2.36 11.95
C SER A 125 -2.56 2.91 12.55
N ARG A 126 -1.99 3.96 11.95
CA ARG A 126 -0.81 4.66 12.48
C ARG A 126 -1.07 5.06 13.93
N TRP A 127 -2.19 5.72 14.21
CA TRP A 127 -2.50 6.23 15.55
C TRP A 127 -2.47 5.09 16.58
N HIS A 128 -3.16 3.99 16.30
CA HIS A 128 -3.19 2.82 17.17
C HIS A 128 -1.80 2.21 17.41
N TRP A 129 -0.93 2.14 16.40
CA TRP A 129 0.46 1.72 16.61
C TRP A 129 1.23 2.62 17.60
N GLY A 130 0.86 3.90 17.70
CA GLY A 130 1.42 4.85 18.67
C GLY A 130 1.02 4.58 20.12
N GLN A 131 -0.08 3.83 20.32
CA GLN A 131 -0.61 3.53 21.65
C GLN A 131 -0.07 2.21 22.22
N VAL A 132 0.46 1.32 21.37
CA VAL A 132 1.03 0.03 21.79
C VAL A 132 2.44 0.24 22.34
N ARG A 133 2.68 -0.21 23.58
CA ARG A 133 3.96 0.02 24.31
C ARG A 133 4.89 -1.20 24.30
N GLN A 134 4.32 -2.40 24.21
CA GLN A 134 4.99 -3.69 24.24
C GLN A 134 4.80 -4.38 22.88
N GLY A 135 5.90 -4.83 22.28
CA GLY A 135 5.87 -5.53 21.00
C GLY A 135 5.65 -4.64 19.77
N SER A 136 5.25 -3.37 19.95
CA SER A 136 5.32 -2.33 18.93
C SER A 136 6.50 -1.41 19.20
N GLY A 137 7.31 -1.21 18.18
CA GLY A 137 8.48 -0.36 18.23
C GLY A 137 8.47 0.68 17.11
N PRO A 138 9.59 1.40 16.96
CA PRO A 138 9.76 2.38 15.91
C PRO A 138 9.47 1.84 14.50
N GLN A 139 9.65 0.54 14.27
CA GLN A 139 9.32 -0.11 12.99
C GLN A 139 7.85 0.05 12.62
N GLN A 140 6.90 -0.28 13.50
CA GLN A 140 5.47 -0.16 13.21
C GLN A 140 5.06 1.30 12.96
N LEU A 141 5.68 2.25 13.68
CA LEU A 141 5.46 3.67 13.45
C LEU A 141 5.97 4.09 12.07
N ALA A 142 7.20 3.72 11.71
CA ALA A 142 7.78 4.03 10.40
C ALA A 142 6.95 3.44 9.25
N VAL A 143 6.45 2.22 9.42
CA VAL A 143 5.61 1.52 8.43
C VAL A 143 4.21 2.17 8.33
N GLY A 144 3.63 2.60 9.44
CA GLY A 144 2.38 3.36 9.45
C GLY A 144 2.50 4.70 8.72
N GLU A 145 3.59 5.44 8.96
CA GLU A 145 3.90 6.67 8.21
C GLU A 145 4.12 6.38 6.72
N TRP A 146 4.82 5.29 6.38
CA TRP A 146 4.99 4.87 4.99
C TRP A 146 3.65 4.59 4.30
N GLN A 147 2.71 3.89 4.96
CA GLN A 147 1.40 3.60 4.37
C GLN A 147 0.58 4.88 4.19
N CYS A 148 0.62 5.82 5.15
CA CYS A 148 0.00 7.13 5.00
C CYS A 148 0.55 7.88 3.76
N SER A 149 1.88 7.87 3.58
CA SER A 149 2.51 8.45 2.39
C SER A 149 1.99 7.82 1.09
N ARG A 150 1.95 6.48 1.04
CA ARG A 150 1.47 5.73 -0.12
C ARG A 150 0.02 6.05 -0.47
N VAL A 151 -0.86 6.08 0.52
CA VAL A 151 -2.28 6.46 0.33
C VAL A 151 -2.38 7.85 -0.30
N TYR A 152 -1.69 8.85 0.25
CA TYR A 152 -1.72 10.19 -0.32
C TYR A 152 -1.12 10.28 -1.72
N ALA A 153 -0.06 9.52 -1.99
CA ALA A 153 0.55 9.48 -3.31
C ALA A 153 -0.39 8.88 -4.36
N VAL A 154 -1.08 7.78 -4.03
CA VAL A 154 -2.09 7.16 -4.91
C VAL A 154 -3.26 8.10 -5.19
N LEU A 155 -3.64 8.93 -4.22
CA LEU A 155 -4.68 9.96 -4.38
C LEU A 155 -4.18 11.24 -5.06
N GLY A 156 -2.92 11.29 -5.51
CA GLY A 156 -2.32 12.46 -6.17
C GLY A 156 -2.08 13.67 -5.24
N ARG A 157 -2.09 13.47 -3.92
CA ARG A 157 -1.93 14.52 -2.92
C ARG A 157 -0.48 14.59 -2.46
N GLY A 158 0.34 15.31 -3.22
CA GLY A 158 1.79 15.30 -3.06
C GLY A 158 2.33 15.85 -1.73
N GLU A 159 1.77 16.95 -1.20
CA GLU A 159 2.23 17.54 0.05
C GLU A 159 2.11 16.59 1.25
N PRO A 160 0.94 15.99 1.55
CA PRO A 160 0.83 15.08 2.69
C PRO A 160 1.59 13.77 2.45
N ALA A 161 1.71 13.32 1.19
CA ALA A 161 2.59 12.18 0.86
C ALA A 161 4.04 12.45 1.29
N MET A 162 4.57 13.63 0.95
CA MET A 162 5.93 14.03 1.32
C MET A 162 6.12 14.18 2.83
N HIS A 163 5.11 14.71 3.54
CA HIS A 163 5.13 14.82 5.00
C HIS A 163 5.36 13.45 5.64
N HIS A 164 4.47 12.50 5.35
CA HIS A 164 4.53 11.17 5.96
C HIS A 164 5.76 10.36 5.51
N ALA A 165 6.20 10.51 4.25
CA ALA A 165 7.43 9.87 3.78
C ALA A 165 8.67 10.33 4.57
N ARG A 166 8.76 11.63 4.88
CA ARG A 166 9.84 12.19 5.70
C ARG A 166 9.76 11.71 7.14
N SER A 167 8.56 11.65 7.71
CA SER A 167 8.34 11.10 9.06
C SER A 167 8.79 9.65 9.16
N SER A 168 8.45 8.82 8.17
CA SER A 168 8.90 7.42 8.09
C SER A 168 10.43 7.32 8.10
N LEU A 169 11.12 8.09 7.26
CA LEU A 169 12.58 8.10 7.22
C LEU A 169 13.20 8.62 8.53
N ALA A 170 12.63 9.66 9.13
CA ALA A 170 13.11 10.22 10.39
C ALA A 170 13.06 9.17 11.51
N ILE A 171 11.94 8.43 11.64
CA ILE A 171 11.80 7.36 12.62
C ILE A 171 12.86 6.27 12.38
N CYS A 172 13.10 5.90 11.11
CA CYS A 172 14.15 4.93 10.78
C CYS A 172 15.52 5.39 11.25
N GLN A 173 15.88 6.65 10.97
CA GLN A 173 17.19 7.21 11.32
C GLN A 173 17.37 7.35 12.84
N GLU A 174 16.37 7.89 13.53
CA GLU A 174 16.41 8.11 14.97
C GLU A 174 16.47 6.80 15.77
N SER A 175 15.85 5.76 15.24
CA SER A 175 15.75 4.45 15.90
C SER A 175 16.74 3.42 15.37
N GLY A 176 17.58 3.79 14.40
CA GLY A 176 18.56 2.88 13.78
C GLY A 176 17.93 1.72 13.01
N LEU A 177 16.73 1.91 12.45
CA LEU A 177 16.08 0.91 11.61
C LEU A 177 16.77 0.86 10.24
N GLY A 178 17.10 -0.35 9.81
CA GLY A 178 17.71 -0.64 8.51
C GLY A 178 16.84 -1.59 7.69
N ASP A 179 17.50 -2.36 6.83
CA ASP A 179 16.88 -3.45 6.06
C ASP A 179 15.66 -2.97 5.25
N TRP A 180 14.59 -3.77 5.19
CA TRP A 180 13.40 -3.48 4.39
C TRP A 180 12.67 -2.19 4.81
N VAL A 181 12.67 -1.83 6.09
CA VAL A 181 11.94 -0.65 6.59
C VAL A 181 12.58 0.63 6.06
N LEU A 182 13.92 0.69 6.06
CA LEU A 182 14.66 1.82 5.49
C LEU A 182 14.47 1.91 3.97
N ALA A 183 14.47 0.77 3.28
CA ALA A 183 14.21 0.72 1.85
C ALA A 183 12.79 1.23 1.51
N ALA A 184 11.78 0.82 2.29
CA ALA A 184 10.41 1.30 2.16
C ALA A 184 10.31 2.82 2.40
N ALA A 185 11.01 3.37 3.40
CA ALA A 185 11.01 4.81 3.65
C ALA A 185 11.59 5.62 2.47
N TYR A 186 12.66 5.14 1.84
CA TYR A 186 13.20 5.75 0.62
C TYR A 186 12.26 5.60 -0.58
N GLU A 187 11.60 4.45 -0.74
CA GLU A 187 10.57 4.24 -1.76
C GLU A 187 9.42 5.25 -1.61
N ALA A 188 8.92 5.46 -0.39
CA ALA A 188 7.88 6.45 -0.13
C ALA A 188 8.31 7.88 -0.49
N LEU A 189 9.57 8.25 -0.22
CA LEU A 189 10.11 9.55 -0.60
C LEU A 189 10.23 9.69 -2.12
N ALA A 190 10.66 8.65 -2.82
CA ALA A 190 10.68 8.64 -4.28
C ALA A 190 9.26 8.81 -4.82
N ARG A 191 8.30 8.03 -4.33
CA ARG A 191 6.89 8.12 -4.74
C ARG A 191 6.29 9.51 -4.48
N ALA A 192 6.51 10.08 -3.30
CA ALA A 192 6.04 11.41 -2.97
C ALA A 192 6.69 12.50 -3.84
N ALA A 193 8.00 12.39 -4.12
CA ALA A 193 8.71 13.29 -5.02
C ALA A 193 8.15 13.23 -6.45
N TRP A 194 7.78 12.04 -6.92
CA TRP A 194 7.13 11.87 -8.22
C TRP A 194 5.79 12.64 -8.29
N VAL A 195 4.91 12.44 -7.29
CA VAL A 195 3.58 13.06 -7.25
C VAL A 195 3.64 14.57 -7.07
N THR A 196 4.64 15.08 -6.34
CA THR A 196 4.87 16.54 -6.18
C THR A 196 5.51 17.19 -7.40
N GLY A 197 5.97 16.42 -8.39
CA GLY A 197 6.68 16.93 -9.57
C GLY A 197 8.17 17.18 -9.35
N ASP A 198 8.73 16.84 -8.18
CA ASP A 198 10.16 16.96 -7.89
C ASP A 198 10.95 15.81 -8.54
N ARG A 199 11.28 15.98 -9.82
CA ARG A 199 12.02 14.98 -10.60
C ARG A 199 13.46 14.79 -10.13
N GLN A 200 14.09 15.83 -9.56
CA GLN A 200 15.44 15.72 -9.00
C GLN A 200 15.40 14.90 -7.71
N GLY A 201 14.51 15.23 -6.79
CA GLY A 201 14.30 14.47 -5.56
C GLY A 201 13.92 13.03 -5.84
N PHE A 202 13.05 12.79 -6.83
CA PHE A 202 12.70 11.44 -7.29
C PHE A 202 13.93 10.60 -7.60
N GLY A 203 14.86 11.11 -8.43
CA GLY A 203 16.08 10.37 -8.79
C GLY A 203 16.96 10.04 -7.59
N ILE A 204 17.15 11.01 -6.69
CA ILE A 204 17.97 10.83 -5.47
C ILE A 204 17.38 9.75 -4.56
N TRP A 205 16.06 9.80 -4.33
CA TRP A 205 15.41 8.84 -3.45
C TRP A 205 15.28 7.46 -4.07
N LEU A 206 15.07 7.38 -5.39
CA LEU A 206 15.05 6.13 -6.13
C LEU A 206 16.39 5.40 -6.02
N GLU A 207 17.51 6.10 -6.23
CA GLU A 207 18.85 5.51 -6.09
C GLU A 207 19.09 4.96 -4.68
N ARG A 208 18.68 5.72 -3.66
CA ARG A 208 18.79 5.28 -2.24
C ARG A 208 17.90 4.08 -1.95
N ALA A 209 16.68 4.07 -2.47
CA ALA A 209 15.77 2.95 -2.30
C ALA A 209 16.34 1.69 -2.95
N GLN A 210 16.79 1.78 -4.21
CA GLN A 210 17.42 0.64 -4.91
C GLN A 210 18.65 0.09 -4.17
N ALA A 211 19.53 0.98 -3.68
CA ALA A 211 20.69 0.57 -2.92
C ALA A 211 20.32 -0.13 -1.60
N ALA A 212 19.33 0.40 -0.88
CA ALA A 212 18.82 -0.21 0.36
C ALA A 212 18.15 -1.56 0.07
N THR A 213 17.32 -1.65 -0.97
CA THR A 213 16.65 -2.88 -1.42
C THR A 213 17.65 -3.98 -1.74
N ALA A 214 18.71 -3.68 -2.49
CA ALA A 214 19.76 -4.65 -2.82
C ALA A 214 20.47 -5.21 -1.57
N ALA A 215 20.49 -4.46 -0.47
CA ALA A 215 21.09 -4.86 0.79
C ALA A 215 20.13 -5.60 1.74
N ILE A 216 18.85 -5.76 1.38
CA ILE A 216 17.86 -6.44 2.22
C ILE A 216 18.26 -7.89 2.44
N ALA A 217 18.26 -8.35 3.70
CA ALA A 217 18.74 -9.69 4.03
C ALA A 217 17.77 -10.80 3.61
N ASN A 218 16.47 -10.57 3.85
CA ASN A 218 15.41 -11.51 3.54
C ASN A 218 14.95 -11.37 2.07
N PRO A 219 15.07 -12.42 1.23
CA PRO A 219 14.68 -12.35 -0.17
C PRO A 219 13.20 -12.01 -0.39
N GLN A 220 12.31 -12.55 0.44
CA GLN A 220 10.87 -12.26 0.39
C GLN A 220 10.63 -10.77 0.63
N ASP A 221 11.35 -10.20 1.59
CA ASP A 221 11.24 -8.78 1.89
C ASP A 221 11.77 -7.89 0.79
N ARG A 222 12.83 -8.35 0.13
CA ARG A 222 13.39 -7.67 -1.03
C ARG A 222 12.40 -7.61 -2.18
N THR A 223 11.78 -8.74 -2.53
CA THR A 223 10.84 -8.85 -3.65
C THR A 223 9.69 -7.86 -3.53
N VAL A 224 9.14 -7.69 -2.33
CA VAL A 224 8.03 -6.74 -2.07
C VAL A 224 8.47 -5.31 -2.41
N ILE A 225 9.65 -4.88 -1.96
CA ILE A 225 10.14 -3.53 -2.25
C ILE A 225 10.52 -3.39 -3.74
N GLU A 226 11.05 -4.43 -4.38
CA GLU A 226 11.36 -4.41 -5.81
C GLU A 226 10.11 -4.19 -6.67
N GLN A 227 8.99 -4.85 -6.33
CA GLN A 227 7.71 -4.64 -7.00
C GLN A 227 7.19 -3.22 -6.80
N ASP A 228 7.30 -2.69 -5.58
CA ASP A 228 6.93 -1.31 -5.25
C ASP A 228 7.74 -0.30 -6.07
N LEU A 229 9.05 -0.50 -6.19
CA LEU A 229 9.96 0.34 -6.98
C LEU A 229 9.67 0.24 -8.47
N ALA A 230 9.35 -0.95 -8.98
CA ALA A 230 8.96 -1.13 -10.39
C ALA A 230 7.73 -0.29 -10.72
N GLY A 231 6.81 -0.13 -9.77
CA GLY A 231 5.60 0.71 -9.89
C GLY A 231 5.82 2.22 -9.83
N LEU A 232 7.04 2.71 -9.64
CA LEU A 232 7.32 4.15 -9.59
C LEU A 232 7.39 4.78 -10.98
N GLY A 233 7.04 6.07 -11.07
CA GLY A 233 7.19 6.84 -12.31
C GLY A 233 6.14 6.54 -13.39
N ARG A 234 5.13 5.75 -13.04
CA ARG A 234 3.98 5.43 -13.89
C ARG A 234 2.77 6.26 -13.50
#